data_AF-A0A945G5B8-F1
#
_entry.id   AF-A0A945G5B8-F1
#
_cell.length_a   1.000
_cell.length_b   1.000
_cell.length_c   1.000
_cell.angle_alpha   90.00
_cell.angle_beta   90.00
_cell.angle_gamma   90.00
#
_symmetry.space_group_name_H-M   'P 1'
#
loop_
_entity.id
_entity.type
_entity.pdbx_description
1 polymer ?
#
loop_
_entity_poly.entity_id
_entity_poly.type
_entity_poly.pdbx_seq_one_letter_code
_entity_poly.pdbx_strand_id
1 'polypeptide(L)'
;MFGLAGIAHGAPGIYLRPVFEKSANGIFHENKEVHFGFELNNQLKDPVEVKVVWQVSTDQKRLVIKSNPSTIKIPVDEKRVASYAAKIPGPGFYKSTITCSWEGGRVTKTVQVGYGPEKLLPPLTTESDFQKFWNESRASLKKVDPQYRLIHQPELSKGELNVYEVSMRSYGNIRVRGWYEVPKSKGPHPVILRVPGYGGNMKPIARFKDMIVFSFNPRGHGNSQEDIKGK
;
A
#
# COMPACT_ATOMS: atom_id res chain seq x y z
N MET A 1 0.98 10.77 -6.37
CA MET A 1 0.09 11.52 -5.45
C MET A 1 -0.96 10.53 -4.93
N PHE A 2 -0.73 9.93 -3.77
CA PHE A 2 -1.71 9.05 -3.10
C PHE A 2 -1.68 9.38 -1.61
N GLY A 3 -2.39 10.43 -1.22
CA GLY A 3 -2.73 10.65 0.19
C GLY A 3 -4.03 9.91 0.46
N LEU A 4 -3.98 8.85 1.28
CA LEU A 4 -5.22 8.28 1.83
C LEU A 4 -5.86 9.32 2.75
N ALA A 5 -6.91 9.98 2.27
CA ALA A 5 -7.74 10.85 3.07
C ALA A 5 -8.63 10.00 3.99
N GLY A 6 -8.18 9.81 5.23
CA GLY A 6 -9.02 9.22 6.28
C GLY A 6 -10.27 10.07 6.53
N ILE A 7 -11.43 9.39 6.62
CA ILE A 7 -12.76 9.96 6.87
C ILE A 7 -12.71 10.89 8.10
N ALA A 8 -13.17 12.13 7.93
CA ALA A 8 -13.30 13.08 9.04
C ALA A 8 -14.56 12.75 9.83
N HIS A 9 -14.43 12.17 11.03
CA HIS A 9 -15.44 12.38 12.06
C HIS A 9 -15.05 13.66 12.82
N GLY A 10 -15.69 14.76 12.45
CA GLY A 10 -15.52 16.06 13.12
C GLY A 10 -16.78 16.88 12.95
N ALA A 11 -17.15 17.62 13.98
CA ALA A 11 -18.26 18.56 13.93
C ALA A 11 -18.08 19.54 12.74
N PRO A 12 -19.16 19.92 12.03
CA PRO A 12 -19.08 20.92 10.97
C PRO A 12 -18.52 22.24 11.54
N GLY A 13 -17.63 22.91 10.80
CA GLY A 13 -17.10 24.23 11.19
C GLY A 13 -15.61 24.42 10.90
N ILE A 14 -14.74 23.59 11.47
CA ILE A 14 -13.29 23.67 11.22
C ILE A 14 -12.84 22.52 10.32
N TYR A 15 -12.35 22.86 9.13
CA TYR A 15 -11.76 21.88 8.21
C TYR A 15 -10.24 21.80 8.40
N LEU A 16 -9.71 20.58 8.38
CA LEU A 16 -8.28 20.30 8.53
C LEU A 16 -7.73 19.70 7.24
N ARG A 17 -6.74 20.35 6.64
CA ARG A 17 -6.00 19.87 5.46
C ARG A 17 -4.52 19.67 5.82
N PRO A 18 -3.92 18.48 5.57
CA PRO A 18 -2.50 18.29 5.82
C PRO A 18 -1.66 19.17 4.87
N VAL A 19 -0.61 19.77 5.41
CA VAL A 19 0.39 20.55 4.66
C VAL A 19 1.80 20.05 4.96
N PHE A 20 2.68 20.11 3.97
CA PHE A 20 4.00 19.49 4.01
C PHE A 20 5.11 20.51 3.64
N GLU A 21 5.16 21.62 4.39
CA GLU A 21 6.03 22.76 4.06
C GLU A 21 7.54 22.45 4.16
N LYS A 22 7.92 21.50 5.02
CA LYS A 22 9.32 21.15 5.28
C LYS A 22 9.82 19.93 4.51
N SER A 23 8.92 19.18 3.86
CA SER A 23 9.29 18.03 3.04
C SER A 23 8.16 17.71 2.07
N ALA A 24 8.37 17.98 0.77
CA ALA A 24 7.33 17.84 -0.26
C ALA A 24 6.75 16.41 -0.39
N ASN A 25 7.53 15.39 -0.03
CA ASN A 25 7.11 13.98 -0.06
C ASN A 25 6.86 13.39 1.33
N GLY A 26 6.98 14.20 2.40
CA GLY A 26 6.81 13.75 3.78
C GLY A 26 7.94 12.84 4.28
N ILE A 27 9.10 12.85 3.64
CA ILE A 27 10.30 12.12 4.06
C ILE A 27 11.37 13.09 4.56
N PHE A 28 11.93 12.78 5.73
CA PHE A 28 12.98 13.55 6.40
C PHE A 28 14.23 12.68 6.56
N HIS A 29 15.43 13.27 6.58
CA HIS A 29 16.69 12.51 6.67
C HIS A 29 17.66 13.01 7.75
N GLU A 30 17.47 14.23 8.26
CA GLU A 30 18.44 14.93 9.11
C GLU A 30 17.90 15.26 10.50
N ASN A 31 18.82 15.40 11.46
CA ASN A 31 18.58 15.98 12.79
C ASN A 31 17.54 15.30 13.68
N LYS A 32 17.04 14.10 13.29
CA LYS A 32 15.98 13.37 14.02
C LYS A 32 14.76 14.26 14.34
N GLU A 33 14.47 15.22 13.48
CA GLU A 33 13.33 16.11 13.62
C GLU A 33 12.41 15.92 12.43
N VAL A 34 11.12 15.73 12.71
CA VAL A 34 10.08 15.65 11.69
C VAL A 34 9.04 16.72 11.94
N HIS A 35 8.53 17.28 10.85
CA HIS A 35 7.54 18.35 10.91
C HIS A 35 6.19 17.84 10.41
N PHE A 36 5.15 18.26 11.13
CA PHE A 36 3.76 18.03 10.80
C PHE A 36 3.07 19.38 10.64
N GLY A 37 2.16 19.48 9.69
CA GLY A 37 1.40 20.69 9.44
C GLY A 37 -0.02 20.38 9.05
N PHE A 38 -0.95 21.21 9.55
CA PHE A 38 -2.33 21.26 9.09
C PHE A 38 -2.74 22.71 8.84
N GLU A 39 -3.33 22.97 7.68
CA GLU A 39 -4.14 24.16 7.45
C GLU A 39 -5.49 23.94 8.13
N LEU A 40 -5.84 24.84 9.04
CA LEU A 40 -7.11 24.96 9.71
C LEU A 40 -7.91 26.05 8.99
N ASN A 41 -9.08 25.69 8.47
CA ASN A 41 -9.99 26.63 7.79
C ASN A 41 -11.25 26.81 8.65
N ASN A 42 -11.54 28.05 9.06
CA ASN A 42 -12.76 28.37 9.79
C ASN A 42 -13.91 28.66 8.84
N GLN A 43 -14.91 27.78 8.83
CA GLN A 43 -16.15 27.91 8.07
C GLN A 43 -17.37 28.17 8.99
N LEU A 44 -17.13 28.57 10.24
CA LEU A 44 -18.16 29.02 11.15
C LEU A 44 -18.54 30.48 10.87
N LYS A 45 -19.69 30.90 11.40
CA LYS A 45 -20.19 32.27 11.26
C LYS A 45 -19.40 33.30 12.07
N ASP A 46 -18.69 32.85 13.10
CA ASP A 46 -17.98 33.69 14.06
C ASP A 46 -16.48 33.33 14.12
N PRO A 47 -15.62 34.28 14.50
CA PRO A 47 -14.23 34.00 14.84
C PRO A 47 -14.18 32.96 15.97
N VAL A 48 -13.24 32.03 15.88
CA VAL A 48 -13.19 30.90 16.80
C VAL A 48 -11.80 30.72 17.39
N GLU A 49 -11.79 30.39 18.68
CA GLU A 49 -10.59 30.03 19.41
C GLU A 49 -10.46 28.50 19.44
N VAL A 50 -9.46 27.99 18.72
CA VAL A 50 -9.25 26.55 18.55
C VAL A 50 -8.09 26.08 19.43
N LYS A 51 -8.38 25.20 20.37
CA LYS A 51 -7.38 24.48 21.15
C LYS A 51 -6.85 23.30 20.33
N VAL A 52 -5.54 23.25 20.13
CA VAL A 52 -4.81 22.28 19.32
C VAL A 52 -3.92 21.42 20.21
N VAL A 53 -4.01 20.10 20.04
CA VAL A 53 -3.14 19.13 20.70
C VAL A 53 -2.60 18.16 19.65
N TRP A 54 -1.29 17.93 19.67
CA TRP A 54 -0.62 16.99 18.80
C TRP A 54 -0.25 15.72 19.56
N GLN A 55 -0.38 14.57 18.90
CA GLN A 55 0.09 13.30 19.39
C GLN A 55 0.84 12.57 18.28
N VAL A 56 2.11 12.26 18.51
CA VAL A 56 2.95 11.53 17.56
C VAL A 56 3.17 10.12 18.06
N SER A 57 2.93 9.12 17.22
CA SER A 57 3.16 7.71 17.52
C SER A 57 3.92 7.01 16.39
N THR A 58 4.54 5.88 16.69
CA THR A 58 5.09 4.97 15.67
C THR A 58 3.97 4.26 14.90
N ASP A 59 4.33 3.57 13.83
CA ASP A 59 3.47 2.64 13.07
C ASP A 59 2.90 1.49 13.93
N GLN A 60 3.66 1.04 14.93
CA GLN A 60 3.25 0.10 15.97
C GLN A 60 2.34 0.73 17.04
N LYS A 61 1.84 1.97 16.82
CA LYS A 61 0.96 2.72 17.72
C LYS A 61 1.58 3.08 19.08
N ARG A 62 2.91 2.98 19.23
CA ARG A 62 3.61 3.43 20.45
C ARG A 62 3.67 4.96 20.48
N LEU A 63 3.21 5.57 21.56
CA LEU A 63 3.30 7.02 21.77
C LEU A 63 4.77 7.46 21.84
N VAL A 64 5.12 8.48 21.05
CA VAL A 64 6.44 9.13 21.06
C VAL A 64 6.37 10.42 21.87
N ILE A 65 5.43 11.29 21.52
CA ILE A 65 5.25 12.58 22.20
C ILE A 65 3.79 13.04 22.10
N LYS A 66 3.36 13.78 23.11
CA LYS A 66 2.10 14.52 23.12
C LYS A 66 2.40 15.98 23.48
N SER A 67 1.91 16.93 22.69
CA SER A 67 2.12 18.34 22.98
C SER A 67 1.28 18.79 24.16
N ASN A 68 1.73 19.85 24.84
CA ASN A 68 0.81 20.66 25.61
C ASN A 68 -0.22 21.29 24.66
N PRO A 69 -1.44 21.58 25.14
CA PRO A 69 -2.40 22.31 24.33
C PRO A 69 -1.91 23.71 24.00
N SER A 70 -2.07 24.11 22.75
CA SER A 70 -1.88 25.49 22.28
C SER A 70 -3.20 26.01 21.73
N THR A 71 -3.33 27.33 21.66
CA THR A 71 -4.57 27.95 21.19
C THR A 71 -4.30 28.82 19.97
N ILE A 72 -5.16 28.72 18.95
CA ILE A 72 -5.08 29.51 17.72
C ILE A 72 -6.43 30.19 17.51
N LYS A 73 -6.42 31.51 17.38
CA LYS A 73 -7.60 32.28 16.95
C LYS A 73 -7.67 32.29 15.43
N ILE A 74 -8.83 31.95 14.88
CA ILE A 74 -9.06 31.90 13.44
C ILE A 74 -10.29 32.77 13.13
N PRO A 75 -10.12 33.91 12.43
CA PRO A 75 -11.25 34.72 11.95
C PRO A 75 -12.18 33.94 11.01
N VAL A 76 -13.36 34.48 10.74
CA VAL A 76 -14.33 33.90 9.79
C VAL A 76 -13.70 33.82 8.40
N ASP A 77 -13.90 32.69 7.71
CA ASP A 77 -13.40 32.42 6.36
C ASP A 77 -11.86 32.55 6.20
N GLU A 78 -11.12 32.63 7.31
CA GLU A 78 -9.67 32.65 7.31
C GLU A 78 -9.06 31.27 7.53
N LYS A 79 -7.79 31.17 7.12
CA LYS A 79 -6.97 29.98 7.25
C LYS A 79 -5.76 30.26 8.11
N ARG A 80 -5.41 29.29 8.96
CA ARG A 80 -4.17 29.32 9.75
C ARG A 80 -3.47 27.97 9.65
N VAL A 81 -2.14 27.99 9.56
CA VAL A 81 -1.34 26.78 9.60
C VAL A 81 -0.92 26.51 11.04
N ALA A 82 -1.28 25.34 11.55
CA ALA A 82 -0.73 24.80 12.77
C ALA A 82 0.39 23.82 12.40
N SER A 83 1.59 24.06 12.92
CA SER A 83 2.76 23.21 12.69
C SER A 83 3.32 22.68 14.01
N TYR A 84 3.84 21.46 13.96
CA TYR A 84 4.49 20.82 15.10
C TYR A 84 5.77 20.11 14.64
N ALA A 85 6.89 20.43 15.30
CA ALA A 85 8.14 19.74 15.13
C ALA A 85 8.30 18.71 16.26
N ALA A 86 8.58 17.47 15.92
CA ALA A 86 8.83 16.41 16.89
C ALA A 86 10.23 15.84 16.72
N LYS A 87 10.97 15.78 17.82
CA LYS A 87 12.17 14.95 17.90
C LYS A 87 11.78 13.49 18.01
N ILE A 88 12.35 12.66 17.16
CA ILE A 88 12.01 11.24 17.02
C ILE A 88 13.19 10.35 17.43
N PRO A 89 12.92 9.13 17.92
CA PRO A 89 13.96 8.25 18.44
C PRO A 89 14.95 7.77 17.36
N GLY A 90 14.49 7.58 16.13
CA GLY A 90 15.33 7.10 15.02
C GLY A 90 14.57 6.90 13.71
N PRO A 91 15.19 6.19 12.75
CA PRO A 91 14.55 5.79 11.50
C PRO A 91 13.18 5.14 11.70
N GLY A 92 12.20 5.49 10.86
CA GLY A 92 10.86 4.90 10.92
C GLY A 92 9.76 5.80 10.39
N PHE A 93 8.51 5.31 10.50
CA PHE A 93 7.32 6.06 10.11
C PHE A 93 6.57 6.55 11.35
N TYR A 94 6.24 7.83 11.35
CA TYR A 94 5.61 8.51 12.48
C TYR A 94 4.26 9.09 12.08
N LYS A 95 3.23 8.68 12.83
CA LYS A 95 1.86 9.16 12.70
C LYS A 95 1.67 10.33 13.64
N SER A 96 1.39 11.49 13.10
CA SER A 96 0.92 12.63 13.91
C SER A 96 -0.59 12.70 13.85
N THR A 97 -1.21 12.83 15.01
CA THR A 97 -2.65 13.05 15.20
C THR A 97 -2.83 14.44 15.78
N ILE A 98 -3.47 15.32 15.02
CA ILE A 98 -3.90 16.64 15.49
C ILE A 98 -5.33 16.52 16.01
N THR A 99 -5.56 16.97 17.23
CA THR A 99 -6.89 17.20 17.78
C THR A 99 -7.10 18.71 17.88
N CYS A 100 -8.16 19.20 17.24
CA CYS A 100 -8.62 20.58 17.36
C CYS A 100 -9.99 20.59 18.06
N SER A 101 -10.15 21.39 19.11
CA SER A 101 -11.41 21.55 19.84
C SER A 101 -11.72 23.02 20.08
N TRP A 102 -12.99 23.39 19.97
CA TRP A 102 -13.52 24.74 20.19
C TRP A 102 -14.90 24.66 20.83
N GLU A 103 -15.48 25.81 21.19
CA GLU A 103 -16.85 25.87 21.68
C GLU A 103 -17.82 25.38 20.59
N GLY A 104 -18.48 24.24 20.83
CA GLY A 104 -19.41 23.62 19.88
C GLY A 104 -18.82 22.53 18.99
N GLY A 105 -17.53 22.17 19.12
CA GLY A 105 -17.01 21.08 18.30
C GLY A 105 -15.59 20.58 18.59
N ARG A 106 -15.31 19.42 17.99
CA ARG A 106 -13.97 18.81 17.94
C ARG A 106 -13.80 18.11 16.60
N VAL A 107 -12.58 18.19 16.05
CA VAL A 107 -12.14 17.43 14.88
C VAL A 107 -10.78 16.82 15.14
N THR A 108 -10.57 15.61 14.63
CA THR A 108 -9.28 14.93 14.71
C THR A 108 -8.85 14.49 13.33
N LYS A 109 -7.58 14.71 12.99
CA LYS A 109 -6.98 14.25 11.73
C LYS A 109 -5.59 13.70 11.97
N THR A 110 -5.13 12.92 11.00
CA THR A 110 -3.84 12.23 11.07
C THR A 110 -3.05 12.43 9.79
N VAL A 111 -1.74 12.56 9.93
CA VAL A 111 -0.78 12.55 8.83
C VAL A 111 0.37 11.61 9.20
N GLN A 112 0.96 10.96 8.20
CA GLN A 112 2.11 10.07 8.38
C GLN A 112 3.31 10.67 7.64
N VAL A 113 4.47 10.67 8.28
CA VAL A 113 5.76 11.05 7.68
C VAL A 113 6.80 9.95 7.93
N GLY A 114 7.81 9.88 7.07
CA GLY A 114 8.96 8.99 7.23
C GLY A 114 10.20 9.76 7.66
N TYR A 115 11.02 9.15 8.50
CA TYR A 115 12.37 9.63 8.78
C TYR A 115 13.38 8.53 8.48
N GLY A 116 14.37 8.83 7.64
CA GLY A 116 15.41 7.92 7.20
C GLY A 116 14.90 6.52 6.88
N PRO A 117 13.83 6.34 6.07
CA PRO A 117 13.25 5.01 5.81
C PRO A 117 14.27 4.00 5.28
N GLU A 118 15.30 4.46 4.57
CA GLU A 118 16.43 3.65 4.08
C GLU A 118 17.31 3.06 5.18
N LYS A 119 17.25 3.62 6.39
CA LYS A 119 17.98 3.17 7.58
C LYS A 119 17.11 2.29 8.50
N LEU A 120 15.88 1.98 8.09
CA LEU A 120 14.99 1.13 8.85
C LEU A 120 15.44 -0.33 8.70
N LEU A 121 15.96 -0.91 9.78
CA LEU A 121 16.39 -2.30 9.86
C LEU A 121 15.51 -3.03 10.89
N PRO A 122 14.29 -3.47 10.51
CA PRO A 122 13.46 -4.26 11.42
C PRO A 122 14.15 -5.59 11.75
N PRO A 123 13.93 -6.13 12.97
CA PRO A 123 14.48 -7.43 13.31
C PRO A 123 13.91 -8.50 12.37
N LEU A 124 14.75 -9.47 11.99
CA LEU A 124 14.29 -10.65 11.27
C LEU A 124 13.42 -11.49 12.21
N THR A 125 12.26 -11.93 11.71
CA THR A 125 11.29 -12.74 12.47
C THR A 125 11.32 -14.21 12.05
N THR A 126 12.49 -14.70 11.65
CA THR A 126 12.66 -16.07 11.16
C THR A 126 12.60 -17.05 12.33
N GLU A 127 11.65 -17.98 12.29
CA GLU A 127 11.53 -19.06 13.28
C GLU A 127 12.63 -20.12 13.09
N SER A 128 12.91 -20.88 14.15
CA SER A 128 14.00 -21.88 14.16
C SER A 128 13.82 -23.00 13.13
N ASP A 129 12.59 -23.27 12.70
CA ASP A 129 12.23 -24.31 11.73
C ASP A 129 12.00 -23.77 10.31
N PHE A 130 12.21 -22.47 10.05
CA PHE A 130 11.88 -21.83 8.77
C PHE A 130 12.44 -22.57 7.55
N GLN A 131 13.72 -22.95 7.60
CA GLN A 131 14.36 -23.69 6.50
C GLN A 131 13.78 -25.09 6.33
N LYS A 132 13.46 -25.76 7.44
CA LYS A 132 12.84 -27.10 7.43
C LYS A 132 11.45 -27.02 6.80
N PHE A 133 10.62 -26.07 7.22
CA PHE A 133 9.29 -25.83 6.65
C PHE A 133 9.32 -25.66 5.12
N TRP A 134 10.22 -24.83 4.60
CA TRP A 134 10.33 -24.61 3.15
C TRP A 134 10.88 -25.82 2.39
N ASN A 135 11.84 -26.54 2.98
CA ASN A 135 12.37 -27.76 2.37
C ASN A 135 11.30 -28.86 2.27
N GLU A 136 10.52 -29.06 3.32
CA GLU A 136 9.41 -30.02 3.35
C GLU A 136 8.29 -29.60 2.38
N SER A 137 7.95 -28.31 2.32
CA SER A 137 6.97 -27.79 1.36
C SER A 137 7.40 -28.02 -0.09
N ARG A 138 8.67 -27.76 -0.42
CA ARG A 138 9.23 -28.03 -1.75
C ARG A 138 9.29 -29.52 -2.07
N ALA A 139 9.65 -30.36 -1.10
CA ALA A 139 9.66 -31.82 -1.27
C ALA A 139 8.26 -32.36 -1.54
N SER A 140 7.24 -31.85 -0.85
CA SER A 140 5.84 -32.18 -1.10
C SER A 140 5.37 -31.72 -2.48
N LEU A 141 5.75 -30.51 -2.92
CA LEU A 141 5.44 -30.03 -4.28
C LEU A 141 6.08 -30.90 -5.36
N LYS A 142 7.33 -31.35 -5.19
CA LYS A 142 8.03 -32.21 -6.16
C LYS A 142 7.33 -33.53 -6.44
N LYS A 143 6.50 -34.01 -5.51
CA LYS A 143 5.72 -35.25 -5.66
C LYS A 143 4.43 -35.05 -6.46
N VAL A 144 4.03 -33.80 -6.71
CA VAL A 144 2.84 -33.49 -7.51
C VAL A 144 3.20 -33.63 -8.99
N ASP A 145 2.50 -34.51 -9.71
CA ASP A 145 2.52 -34.51 -11.17
C ASP A 145 1.85 -33.21 -11.65
N PRO A 146 2.58 -32.31 -12.33
CA PRO A 146 2.05 -31.01 -12.71
C PRO A 146 0.95 -31.06 -13.76
N GLN A 147 0.79 -32.15 -14.53
CA GLN A 147 -0.26 -32.28 -15.55
C GLN A 147 -0.37 -31.05 -16.46
N TYR A 148 0.77 -30.55 -16.96
CA TYR A 148 0.82 -29.32 -17.76
C TYR A 148 -0.05 -29.43 -19.01
N ARG A 149 -0.92 -28.45 -19.22
CA ARG A 149 -1.69 -28.29 -20.46
C ARG A 149 -1.60 -26.86 -20.97
N LEU A 150 -1.41 -26.74 -22.28
CA LEU A 150 -1.54 -25.49 -23.03
C LEU A 150 -2.75 -25.59 -23.94
N ILE A 151 -3.76 -24.78 -23.65
CA ILE A 151 -5.02 -24.76 -24.38
C ILE A 151 -4.98 -23.52 -25.26
N HIS A 152 -4.86 -23.70 -26.58
CA HIS A 152 -4.84 -22.59 -27.51
C HIS A 152 -6.15 -21.79 -27.46
N GLN A 153 -6.07 -20.46 -27.52
CA GLN A 153 -7.20 -19.55 -27.45
C GLN A 153 -7.31 -18.75 -28.76
N PRO A 154 -7.94 -19.30 -29.81
CA PRO A 154 -7.91 -18.72 -31.16
C PRO A 154 -8.41 -17.28 -31.24
N GLU A 155 -9.44 -16.95 -30.46
CA GLU A 155 -10.03 -15.61 -30.43
C GLU A 155 -9.10 -14.54 -29.84
N LEU A 156 -8.16 -14.96 -29.00
CA LEU A 156 -7.16 -14.12 -28.36
C LEU A 156 -5.83 -14.11 -29.15
N SER A 157 -5.55 -15.17 -29.93
CA SER A 157 -4.34 -15.34 -30.76
C SER A 157 -4.32 -14.48 -32.04
N LYS A 158 -4.41 -13.16 -31.86
CA LYS A 158 -4.48 -12.18 -32.97
C LYS A 158 -3.14 -11.50 -33.23
N GLY A 159 -2.97 -10.99 -34.45
CA GLY A 159 -1.75 -10.30 -34.87
C GLY A 159 -0.51 -11.17 -34.71
N GLU A 160 0.49 -10.65 -34.00
CA GLU A 160 1.82 -11.25 -33.83
C GLU A 160 1.94 -12.23 -32.66
N LEU A 161 0.86 -12.48 -31.93
CA LEU A 161 0.86 -13.32 -30.72
C LEU A 161 -0.05 -14.54 -30.86
N ASN A 162 0.44 -15.67 -30.36
CA ASN A 162 -0.39 -16.80 -29.98
C ASN A 162 -0.70 -16.69 -28.49
N VAL A 163 -1.95 -16.93 -28.10
CA VAL A 163 -2.39 -16.92 -26.71
C VAL A 163 -2.87 -18.31 -26.32
N TYR A 164 -2.42 -18.78 -25.17
CA TYR A 164 -2.80 -20.04 -24.59
C TYR A 164 -3.31 -19.82 -23.16
N GLU A 165 -4.31 -20.58 -22.76
CA GLU A 165 -4.58 -20.81 -21.36
C GLU A 165 -3.67 -21.94 -20.87
N VAL A 166 -2.92 -21.68 -19.80
CA VAL A 166 -2.13 -22.68 -19.09
C VAL A 166 -3.02 -23.31 -18.01
N SER A 167 -2.94 -24.63 -17.86
CA SER A 167 -3.52 -25.36 -16.73
C SER A 167 -2.48 -26.35 -16.16
N MET A 168 -2.30 -26.34 -14.84
CA MET A 168 -1.38 -27.26 -14.16
C MET A 168 -1.83 -27.55 -12.71
N ARG A 169 -1.30 -28.62 -12.12
CA ARG A 169 -1.41 -28.95 -10.70
C ARG A 169 -0.26 -28.32 -9.91
N SER A 170 -0.58 -27.76 -8.75
CA SER A 170 0.34 -27.11 -7.82
C SER A 170 0.25 -27.76 -6.43
N TYR A 171 0.89 -27.15 -5.44
CA TYR A 171 0.97 -27.65 -4.06
C TYR A 171 -0.41 -28.08 -3.51
N GLY A 172 -0.49 -29.30 -2.96
CA GLY A 172 -1.76 -29.89 -2.51
C GLY A 172 -2.64 -30.40 -3.66
N ASN A 173 -2.05 -30.68 -4.83
CA ASN A 173 -2.73 -31.12 -6.05
C ASN A 173 -3.82 -30.15 -6.56
N ILE A 174 -3.70 -28.87 -6.21
CA ILE A 174 -4.66 -27.83 -6.58
C ILE A 174 -4.38 -27.35 -8.01
N ARG A 175 -5.43 -27.26 -8.82
CA ARG A 175 -5.35 -26.70 -10.16
C ARG A 175 -5.14 -25.19 -10.12
N VAL A 176 -4.12 -24.75 -10.84
CA VAL A 176 -3.83 -23.34 -11.11
C VAL A 176 -3.69 -23.15 -12.62
N ARG A 177 -3.92 -21.91 -13.04
CA ARG A 177 -4.05 -21.52 -14.44
C ARG A 177 -3.40 -20.16 -14.68
N GLY A 178 -3.30 -19.79 -15.95
CA GLY A 178 -2.82 -18.48 -16.35
C GLY A 178 -2.93 -18.30 -17.86
N TRP A 179 -2.42 -17.18 -18.34
CA TRP A 179 -2.41 -16.83 -19.76
C TRP A 179 -0.98 -16.76 -20.26
N TYR A 180 -0.69 -17.44 -21.36
CA TYR A 180 0.62 -17.56 -21.94
C TYR A 180 0.60 -16.98 -23.36
N GLU A 181 1.21 -15.82 -23.51
CA GLU A 181 1.28 -15.06 -24.75
C GLU A 181 2.67 -15.29 -25.37
N VAL A 182 2.71 -15.77 -26.62
CA VAL A 182 3.93 -16.19 -27.29
C VAL A 182 4.05 -15.47 -28.63
N PRO A 183 5.17 -14.81 -28.93
CA PRO A 183 5.43 -14.28 -30.27
C PRO A 183 5.38 -15.36 -31.35
N LYS A 184 4.74 -15.04 -32.48
CA LYS A 184 4.73 -15.91 -33.67
C LYS A 184 6.07 -15.92 -34.40
N SER A 185 6.94 -14.95 -34.11
CA SER A 185 8.30 -14.90 -34.66
C SER A 185 9.15 -16.08 -34.16
N LYS A 186 10.21 -16.41 -34.90
CA LYS A 186 11.13 -17.48 -34.53
C LYS A 186 11.86 -17.11 -33.24
N GLY A 187 11.88 -18.03 -32.27
CA GLY A 187 12.57 -17.87 -31.00
C GLY A 187 14.07 -18.24 -31.04
N PRO A 188 14.73 -18.33 -29.87
CA PRO A 188 14.14 -18.24 -28.52
C PRO A 188 13.72 -16.81 -28.15
N HIS A 189 12.71 -16.71 -27.29
CA HIS A 189 12.21 -15.43 -26.76
C HIS A 189 12.45 -15.36 -25.26
N PRO A 190 12.80 -14.19 -24.69
CA PRO A 190 12.81 -13.99 -23.25
C PRO A 190 11.40 -14.16 -22.67
N VAL A 191 11.30 -14.53 -21.38
CA VAL A 191 10.04 -14.81 -20.71
C VAL A 191 9.84 -13.88 -19.51
N ILE A 192 8.64 -13.32 -19.37
CA ILE A 192 8.21 -12.59 -18.18
C ILE A 192 7.12 -13.38 -17.47
N LEU A 193 7.33 -13.69 -16.19
CA LEU A 193 6.27 -14.12 -15.28
C LEU A 193 5.63 -12.90 -14.61
N ARG A 194 4.31 -12.78 -14.71
CA ARG A 194 3.52 -11.78 -14.00
C ARG A 194 2.59 -12.46 -13.02
N VAL A 195 2.51 -11.91 -11.80
CA VAL A 195 1.58 -12.33 -10.74
C VAL A 195 0.69 -11.15 -10.33
N PRO A 196 -0.55 -11.39 -9.88
CA PRO A 196 -1.46 -10.31 -9.53
C PRO A 196 -1.16 -9.71 -8.16
N GLY A 197 -1.62 -8.47 -7.94
CA GLY A 197 -1.78 -7.92 -6.59
C GLY A 197 -2.93 -8.59 -5.83
N TYR A 198 -3.09 -8.26 -4.55
CA TYR A 198 -4.15 -8.83 -3.71
C TYR A 198 -5.55 -8.58 -4.29
N GLY A 199 -6.39 -9.62 -4.34
CA GLY A 199 -7.70 -9.62 -5.00
C GLY A 199 -7.70 -9.48 -6.54
N GLY A 200 -6.53 -9.33 -7.16
CA GLY A 200 -6.41 -9.07 -8.59
C GLY A 200 -6.44 -10.34 -9.44
N ASN A 201 -6.82 -10.19 -10.71
CA ASN A 201 -6.82 -11.26 -11.70
C ASN A 201 -5.91 -10.91 -12.86
N MET A 202 -5.10 -11.87 -13.27
CA MET A 202 -4.26 -11.76 -14.46
C MET A 202 -5.07 -12.06 -15.72
N LYS A 203 -4.88 -11.21 -16.74
CA LYS A 203 -5.43 -11.32 -18.08
C LYS A 203 -4.31 -11.21 -19.12
N PRO A 204 -4.49 -11.71 -20.35
CA PRO A 204 -3.61 -11.38 -21.46
C PRO A 204 -3.53 -9.86 -21.63
N ILE A 205 -2.35 -9.35 -22.00
CA ILE A 205 -2.14 -7.90 -22.17
C ILE A 205 -1.74 -7.48 -23.58
N ALA A 206 -1.35 -8.42 -24.44
CA ALA A 206 -0.93 -8.22 -25.82
C ALA A 206 0.07 -7.06 -26.01
N ARG A 207 0.95 -6.84 -25.03
CA ARG A 207 1.83 -5.67 -24.97
C ARG A 207 3.21 -5.92 -25.57
N PHE A 208 3.80 -7.07 -25.27
CA PHE A 208 5.15 -7.43 -25.69
C PHE A 208 5.05 -8.41 -26.85
N LYS A 209 5.77 -8.13 -27.94
CA LYS A 209 5.71 -8.90 -29.20
C LYS A 209 7.00 -9.64 -29.51
N ASP A 210 8.02 -9.39 -28.71
CA ASP A 210 9.38 -9.91 -28.74
C ASP A 210 9.70 -10.74 -27.50
N MET A 211 8.72 -10.89 -26.59
CA MET A 211 8.84 -11.65 -25.35
C MET A 211 7.62 -12.55 -25.14
N ILE A 212 7.84 -13.67 -24.48
CA ILE A 212 6.77 -14.49 -23.94
C ILE A 212 6.29 -13.88 -22.63
N VAL A 213 4.97 -13.75 -22.47
CA VAL A 213 4.35 -13.26 -21.24
C VAL A 213 3.52 -14.37 -20.61
N PHE A 214 3.95 -14.85 -19.44
CA PHE A 214 3.15 -15.75 -18.62
C PHE A 214 2.48 -14.96 -17.49
N SER A 215 1.19 -14.73 -17.66
CA SER A 215 0.33 -14.03 -16.69
C SER A 215 -0.36 -15.07 -15.80
N PHE A 216 0.26 -15.41 -14.68
CA PHE A 216 -0.14 -16.50 -13.79
C PHE A 216 -1.23 -16.08 -12.80
N ASN A 217 -2.29 -16.88 -12.68
CA ASN A 217 -3.31 -16.70 -11.64
C ASN A 217 -3.06 -17.70 -10.49
N PRO A 218 -2.78 -17.25 -9.26
CA PRO A 218 -2.69 -18.14 -8.11
C PRO A 218 -4.07 -18.75 -7.77
N ARG A 219 -4.09 -19.81 -6.97
CA ARG A 219 -5.32 -20.46 -6.47
C ARG A 219 -6.33 -19.44 -5.94
N GLY A 220 -7.60 -19.53 -6.32
CA GLY A 220 -8.64 -18.59 -5.90
C GLY A 220 -8.71 -17.30 -6.71
N HIS A 221 -7.84 -17.09 -7.71
CA HIS A 221 -7.85 -15.89 -8.55
C HIS A 221 -8.10 -16.23 -10.02
N GLY A 222 -8.68 -15.29 -10.75
CA GLY A 222 -8.85 -15.35 -12.21
C GLY A 222 -9.47 -16.67 -12.65
N ASN A 223 -8.79 -17.36 -13.58
CA ASN A 223 -9.18 -18.68 -14.06
C ASN A 223 -8.71 -19.85 -13.17
N SER A 224 -8.04 -19.60 -12.05
CA SER A 224 -7.58 -20.60 -11.08
C SER A 224 -8.59 -20.85 -9.95
N GLN A 225 -9.87 -20.91 -10.30
CA GLN A 225 -10.98 -20.97 -9.33
C GLN A 225 -11.80 -22.26 -9.38
N GLU A 226 -11.30 -23.27 -10.08
CA GLU A 226 -12.00 -24.54 -10.21
C GLU A 226 -11.98 -25.31 -8.89
N ASP A 227 -10.78 -25.49 -8.32
CA ASP A 227 -10.59 -26.28 -7.10
C ASP A 227 -10.73 -25.43 -5.82
N ILE A 228 -10.40 -24.14 -5.87
CA ILE A 228 -10.50 -23.20 -4.74
C ILE A 228 -11.16 -21.92 -5.23
N LYS A 229 -12.29 -21.53 -4.63
CA LYS A 229 -12.98 -20.28 -4.95
C LYS A 229 -12.28 -19.08 -4.28
N GLY A 230 -12.15 -17.98 -5.02
CA GLY A 230 -11.79 -16.69 -4.44
C GLY A 230 -12.88 -16.19 -3.51
N LYS A 231 -12.49 -15.27 -2.61
CA LYS A 231 -13.42 -14.49 -1.81
C LYS A 231 -13.58 -13.10 -2.41
#